data_AF-A0A9W5WUY3-F1
#
_entry.id   AF-A0A9W5WUY3-F1
#
_cell.length_a   1.000
_cell.length_b   1.000
_cell.length_c   1.000
_cell.angle_alpha   90.00
_cell.angle_beta   90.00
_cell.angle_gamma   90.00
#
_symmetry.space_group_name_H-M   'P 1'
#
loop_
_entity.id
_entity.type
_entity.pdbx_description
1 polymer ?
#
loop_
_entity_poly.entity_id
_entity_poly.type
_entity_poly.pdbx_seq_one_letter_code
_entity_poly.pdbx_strand_id
1 'polypeptide(L)'
;MKKKRRRSDEAAARHRKRYLEIIKRQKRLGSGQETSRESETTSACTSTEGRRPLCKYYYRTGSCVHGSSCNFSHDCIPITSKELKLCRYYLQDPSRCKYTADDCKYSHDPGLFLCRNAVINGVCNNMAYCDFKHLDAASIASLDDAERLKFCYNNKRFLTDLLLRHANRSSPPTDSLDDARSTKARPSDDQMSQLLDIDESYLATLPWYLQYVNTLLIRDHETRENG
;
A
#
# COMPACT_ATOMS: atom_id res chain seq x y z
N MET A 1 -13.60 23.66 -19.41
CA MET A 1 -14.20 22.32 -19.17
C MET A 1 -14.04 21.45 -20.42
N LYS A 2 -13.10 20.49 -20.45
CA LYS A 2 -12.95 19.55 -21.58
C LYS A 2 -13.65 18.23 -21.23
N LYS A 3 -14.72 17.87 -21.94
CA LYS A 3 -15.48 16.61 -21.72
C LYS A 3 -14.61 15.40 -22.11
N LYS A 4 -14.37 14.47 -21.17
CA LYS A 4 -13.71 13.17 -21.42
C LYS A 4 -14.48 12.42 -22.54
N ARG A 5 -13.80 12.02 -23.62
CA ARG A 5 -14.41 11.26 -24.72
C ARG A 5 -14.84 9.88 -24.20
N ARG A 6 -16.16 9.66 -24.05
CA ARG A 6 -16.73 8.32 -23.80
C ARG A 6 -16.43 7.43 -25.00
N ARG A 7 -15.91 6.22 -24.77
CA ARG A 7 -15.88 5.17 -25.81
C ARG A 7 -17.30 4.94 -26.29
N SER A 8 -17.49 4.79 -27.61
CA SER A 8 -18.83 4.58 -28.17
C SER A 8 -19.48 3.35 -27.55
N ASP A 9 -20.80 3.40 -27.36
CA ASP A 9 -21.54 2.30 -26.74
C ASP A 9 -21.40 1.00 -27.56
N GLU A 10 -21.16 1.13 -28.87
CA GLU A 10 -20.82 0.03 -29.77
C GLU A 10 -19.44 -0.60 -29.47
N ALA A 11 -18.41 0.21 -29.18
CA ALA A 11 -17.10 -0.30 -28.77
C ALA A 11 -17.17 -1.00 -27.39
N ALA A 12 -17.98 -0.47 -26.47
CA ALA A 12 -18.23 -1.10 -25.18
C ALA A 12 -19.02 -2.41 -25.32
N ALA A 13 -20.00 -2.47 -26.22
CA ALA A 13 -20.78 -3.66 -26.51
C ALA A 13 -19.93 -4.77 -27.16
N ARG A 14 -19.05 -4.43 -28.12
CA ARG A 14 -18.10 -5.39 -28.71
C ARG A 14 -17.13 -5.94 -27.67
N HIS A 15 -16.64 -5.10 -26.77
CA HIS A 15 -15.78 -5.53 -25.65
C HIS A 15 -16.51 -6.48 -24.69
N ARG A 16 -17.75 -6.16 -24.30
CA ARG A 16 -18.58 -7.03 -23.44
C ARG A 16 -18.89 -8.37 -24.10
N LYS A 17 -19.22 -8.39 -25.39
CA LYS A 17 -19.52 -9.62 -26.14
C LYS A 17 -18.30 -10.54 -26.18
N ARG A 18 -17.11 -10.00 -26.52
CA ARG A 18 -15.85 -10.75 -26.54
C ARG A 18 -15.48 -11.31 -25.17
N TYR A 19 -15.70 -10.54 -24.10
CA TYR A 19 -15.47 -10.97 -22.72
C TYR A 19 -16.35 -12.16 -22.32
N LEU A 20 -17.65 -12.12 -22.66
CA LEU A 20 -18.58 -13.22 -22.37
C LEU A 20 -18.26 -14.51 -23.15
N GLU A 21 -17.80 -14.39 -24.40
CA GLU A 21 -17.36 -15.53 -25.21
C GLU A 21 -16.12 -16.22 -24.62
N ILE A 22 -15.18 -15.45 -24.05
CA ILE A 22 -14.00 -15.97 -23.36
C ILE A 22 -14.40 -16.77 -22.10
N ILE A 23 -15.30 -16.24 -21.27
CA ILE A 23 -15.81 -16.95 -20.09
C ILE A 23 -16.51 -18.25 -20.49
N LYS A 24 -17.30 -18.23 -21.58
CA LYS A 24 -17.98 -19.41 -22.11
C LYS A 24 -17.00 -20.46 -22.67
N ARG A 25 -15.80 -20.05 -23.10
CA ARG A 25 -14.73 -20.97 -23.53
C ARG A 25 -13.98 -21.56 -22.33
N GLN A 26 -13.70 -20.78 -21.31
CA GLN A 26 -13.05 -21.26 -20.07
C GLN A 26 -13.92 -22.28 -19.33
N LYS A 27 -15.24 -22.08 -19.26
CA LYS A 27 -16.17 -23.08 -18.70
C LYS A 27 -16.21 -24.40 -19.48
N ARG A 28 -15.89 -24.39 -20.77
CA ARG A 28 -15.82 -25.61 -21.61
C ARG A 28 -14.49 -26.36 -21.46
N LEU A 29 -13.44 -25.71 -20.95
CA LEU A 29 -12.11 -26.29 -20.76
C LEU A 29 -11.85 -26.73 -19.30
N GLY A 30 -12.83 -26.56 -18.41
CA GLY A 30 -12.72 -26.84 -16.97
C GLY A 30 -12.91 -28.30 -16.55
N SER A 31 -12.56 -29.28 -17.38
CA SER A 31 -12.43 -30.68 -16.94
C SER A 31 -11.04 -31.21 -17.35
N GLY A 32 -10.10 -31.18 -16.41
CA GLY A 32 -8.81 -31.86 -16.51
C GLY A 32 -7.60 -30.93 -16.68
N GLN A 33 -6.97 -30.58 -15.56
CA GLN A 33 -5.57 -30.95 -15.23
C GLN A 33 -5.03 -30.02 -14.14
N GLU A 34 -4.94 -30.57 -12.93
CA GLU A 34 -3.95 -30.19 -11.92
C GLU A 34 -2.56 -30.49 -12.49
N THR A 35 -1.61 -29.55 -12.34
CA THR A 35 -0.21 -29.91 -12.08
C THR A 35 0.44 -28.84 -11.21
N SER A 36 1.14 -29.36 -10.20
CA SER A 36 2.00 -28.78 -9.18
C SER A 36 3.16 -27.90 -9.69
N ARG A 37 3.59 -26.96 -8.84
CA ARG A 37 5.00 -26.57 -8.54
C ARG A 37 4.96 -25.42 -7.52
N GLU A 38 5.12 -25.72 -6.24
CA GLU A 38 6.39 -25.78 -5.49
C GLU A 38 7.00 -24.40 -5.21
N SER A 39 7.20 -24.18 -3.92
CA SER A 39 7.71 -23.00 -3.25
C SER A 39 9.20 -22.84 -3.49
N GLU A 40 9.63 -21.66 -3.95
CA GLU A 40 10.99 -21.18 -3.72
C GLU A 40 10.95 -19.73 -3.22
N THR A 41 11.64 -19.56 -2.12
CA THR A 41 11.90 -18.38 -1.30
C THR A 41 12.55 -17.22 -2.07
N THR A 42 12.14 -16.00 -1.69
CA THR A 42 12.92 -14.75 -1.68
C THR A 42 13.86 -14.50 -2.87
N SER A 43 13.39 -13.71 -3.83
CA SER A 43 14.29 -12.94 -4.71
C SER A 43 13.62 -11.61 -5.07
N ALA A 44 13.87 -10.60 -4.25
CA ALA A 44 13.68 -9.22 -4.64
C ALA A 44 14.65 -8.92 -5.80
N CYS A 45 14.14 -8.63 -7.00
CA CYS A 45 14.98 -8.40 -8.15
C CYS A 45 15.27 -6.90 -8.36
N THR A 46 16.43 -6.46 -7.87
CA THR A 46 17.18 -5.33 -8.41
C THR A 46 17.91 -5.79 -9.67
N SER A 47 17.34 -5.56 -10.86
CA SER A 47 18.12 -5.52 -12.11
C SER A 47 17.39 -4.77 -13.20
N THR A 48 17.91 -3.58 -13.48
CA THR A 48 17.48 -2.64 -14.51
C THR A 48 18.21 -2.94 -15.82
N GLU A 49 17.79 -3.96 -16.57
CA GLU A 49 18.06 -4.06 -18.01
C GLU A 49 17.20 -5.18 -18.62
N GLY A 50 16.32 -4.83 -19.56
CA GLY A 50 15.64 -5.78 -20.45
C GLY A 50 14.26 -6.32 -20.06
N ARG A 51 13.67 -5.99 -18.91
CA ARG A 51 12.34 -6.50 -18.56
C ARG A 51 11.21 -5.75 -19.28
N ARG A 52 10.35 -6.51 -19.98
CA ARG A 52 9.06 -6.04 -20.53
C ARG A 52 8.28 -5.30 -19.43
N PRO A 53 7.52 -4.24 -19.76
CA PRO A 53 6.75 -3.47 -18.77
C PRO A 53 5.81 -4.38 -17.97
N LEU A 54 5.59 -4.08 -16.68
CA LEU A 54 4.79 -4.93 -15.79
C LEU A 54 3.34 -5.08 -16.24
N CYS A 55 2.81 -6.29 -16.13
CA CYS A 55 1.41 -6.56 -16.41
C CYS A 55 0.54 -6.03 -15.28
N LYS A 56 -0.11 -4.87 -15.52
CA LYS A 56 -1.01 -4.24 -14.55
C LYS A 56 -2.15 -5.16 -14.07
N TYR A 57 -2.60 -6.09 -14.92
CA TYR A 57 -3.65 -7.04 -14.56
C TYR A 57 -3.10 -8.13 -13.65
N TYR A 58 -2.04 -8.83 -14.07
CA TYR A 58 -1.38 -9.85 -13.26
C TYR A 58 -0.96 -9.30 -11.89
N TYR A 59 -0.33 -8.13 -11.88
CA TYR A 59 0.10 -7.46 -10.64
C TYR A 59 -1.07 -7.14 -9.69
N ARG A 60 -2.25 -6.79 -10.21
CA ARG A 60 -3.41 -6.41 -9.38
C ARG A 60 -4.26 -7.59 -8.92
N THR A 61 -4.39 -8.62 -9.75
CA THR A 61 -5.33 -9.72 -9.53
C THR A 61 -4.67 -11.08 -9.38
N GLY A 62 -3.33 -11.14 -9.41
CA GLY A 62 -2.56 -12.39 -9.43
C GLY A 62 -2.79 -13.25 -10.66
N SER A 63 -3.51 -12.75 -11.66
CA SER A 63 -3.96 -13.51 -12.82
C SER A 63 -4.10 -12.61 -14.04
N CYS A 64 -3.70 -13.12 -15.21
CA CYS A 64 -3.76 -12.39 -16.47
C CYS A 64 -4.49 -13.21 -17.52
N VAL A 65 -5.41 -12.59 -18.25
CA VAL A 65 -6.18 -13.24 -19.34
C VAL A 65 -5.27 -13.75 -20.45
N HIS A 66 -4.09 -13.16 -20.61
CA HIS A 66 -3.09 -13.57 -21.59
C HIS A 66 -2.13 -14.66 -21.07
N GLY A 67 -2.21 -15.05 -19.79
CA GLY A 67 -1.35 -16.09 -19.20
C GLY A 67 0.13 -15.85 -19.49
N SER A 68 0.87 -16.92 -19.79
CA SER A 68 2.29 -16.86 -20.19
C SER A 68 2.55 -16.13 -21.52
N SER A 69 1.52 -15.93 -22.35
CA SER A 69 1.62 -15.18 -23.62
C SER A 69 1.47 -13.66 -23.44
N CYS A 70 1.48 -13.16 -22.21
CA CYS A 70 1.39 -11.73 -21.96
C CYS A 70 2.64 -11.00 -22.50
N ASN A 71 2.40 -9.92 -23.24
CA ASN A 71 3.47 -9.02 -23.70
C ASN A 71 4.10 -8.20 -22.56
N PHE A 72 3.54 -8.32 -21.34
CA PHE A 72 3.96 -7.60 -20.15
C PHE A 72 4.53 -8.60 -19.12
N SER A 73 5.53 -8.20 -18.34
CA SER A 73 6.18 -9.07 -17.36
C SER A 73 5.23 -9.46 -16.22
N HIS A 74 5.29 -10.74 -15.84
CA HIS A 74 4.61 -11.33 -14.69
C HIS A 74 5.61 -11.66 -13.55
N ASP A 75 6.88 -11.27 -13.70
CA ASP A 75 7.97 -11.72 -12.81
C ASP A 75 7.92 -11.06 -11.43
N CYS A 76 7.12 -10.01 -11.28
CA CYS A 76 6.83 -9.45 -9.96
C CYS A 76 5.77 -10.32 -9.26
N ILE A 77 6.14 -10.92 -8.13
CA ILE A 77 5.15 -11.51 -7.23
C ILE A 77 4.19 -10.36 -6.84
N PRO A 78 2.89 -10.48 -7.13
CA PRO A 78 1.93 -9.43 -6.81
C PRO A 78 1.86 -9.33 -5.29
N ILE A 79 2.35 -8.23 -4.72
CA ILE A 79 2.16 -7.98 -3.29
C ILE A 79 0.66 -7.92 -3.03
N THR A 80 0.15 -8.89 -2.29
CA THR A 80 -1.29 -9.05 -2.16
C THR A 80 -1.86 -7.90 -1.32
N SER A 81 -3.14 -7.57 -1.53
CA SER A 81 -3.80 -6.57 -0.68
C SER A 81 -3.79 -6.96 0.80
N LYS A 82 -3.66 -8.26 1.10
CA LYS A 82 -3.47 -8.79 2.46
C LYS A 82 -2.08 -8.44 3.01
N GLU A 83 -1.02 -8.63 2.24
CA GLU A 83 0.34 -8.24 2.66
C GLU A 83 0.50 -6.72 2.82
N LEU A 84 -0.22 -5.92 2.01
CA LEU A 84 -0.07 -4.47 2.03
C LEU A 84 -0.88 -3.76 3.11
N LYS A 85 -2.08 -4.26 3.44
CA LYS A 85 -3.04 -3.48 4.23
C LYS A 85 -3.82 -4.29 5.23
N LEU A 86 -3.92 -3.77 6.45
CA LEU A 86 -4.82 -4.25 7.47
C LEU A 86 -6.28 -3.92 7.16
N CYS A 87 -7.15 -4.87 7.45
CA CYS A 87 -8.59 -4.65 7.41
C CYS A 87 -8.99 -3.68 8.52
N ARG A 88 -9.42 -2.49 8.10
CA ARG A 88 -9.88 -1.44 9.02
C ARG A 88 -11.05 -1.88 9.90
N TYR A 89 -11.95 -2.72 9.38
CA TYR A 89 -13.13 -3.18 10.13
C TYR A 89 -12.73 -4.20 11.20
N TYR A 90 -11.92 -5.19 10.82
CA TYR A 90 -11.39 -6.19 11.75
C TYR A 90 -10.56 -5.55 12.88
N LEU A 91 -9.69 -4.59 12.55
CA LEU A 91 -8.87 -3.90 13.55
C LEU A 91 -9.70 -3.09 14.57
N GLN A 92 -10.91 -2.67 14.21
CA GLN A 92 -11.81 -2.00 15.15
C GLN A 92 -12.56 -2.99 16.05
N ASP A 93 -12.94 -4.14 15.48
CA ASP A 93 -13.60 -5.23 16.18
C ASP A 93 -13.58 -6.48 15.26
N PRO A 94 -13.17 -7.67 15.74
CA PRO A 94 -13.18 -8.89 14.93
C PRO A 94 -14.53 -9.23 14.29
N SER A 95 -15.65 -8.83 14.92
CA SER A 95 -17.01 -9.03 14.42
C SER A 95 -17.47 -7.99 13.39
N ARG A 96 -16.75 -6.87 13.23
CA ARG A 96 -17.15 -5.79 12.30
C ARG A 96 -16.86 -6.11 10.84
N CYS A 97 -15.91 -7.00 10.56
CA CYS A 97 -15.66 -7.41 9.18
C CYS A 97 -16.72 -8.43 8.74
N LYS A 98 -17.37 -8.18 7.60
CA LYS A 98 -18.38 -9.08 7.02
C LYS A 98 -17.78 -10.33 6.35
N TYR A 99 -16.47 -10.32 6.11
CA TYR A 99 -15.76 -11.36 5.39
C TYR A 99 -14.92 -12.18 6.37
N THR A 100 -14.72 -13.46 6.07
CA THR A 100 -13.74 -14.31 6.75
C THR A 100 -12.32 -13.78 6.51
N ALA A 101 -11.34 -14.24 7.30
CA ALA A 101 -9.94 -13.86 7.08
C ALA A 101 -9.43 -14.30 5.69
N ASP A 102 -9.95 -15.40 5.15
CA ASP A 102 -9.58 -15.94 3.85
C ASP A 102 -10.23 -15.16 2.69
N ASP A 103 -11.49 -14.75 2.85
CA ASP A 103 -12.23 -14.03 1.81
C ASP A 103 -12.01 -12.51 1.83
N CYS A 104 -11.54 -11.95 2.95
CA CYS A 104 -11.32 -10.53 3.07
C CYS A 104 -10.17 -10.07 2.15
N LYS A 105 -10.40 -8.99 1.41
CA LYS A 105 -9.36 -8.38 0.56
C LYS A 105 -8.13 -7.91 1.35
N TYR A 106 -8.31 -7.57 2.63
CA TYR A 106 -7.29 -7.01 3.50
C TYR A 106 -6.94 -7.99 4.62
N SER A 107 -5.75 -7.87 5.20
CA SER A 107 -5.30 -8.79 6.24
C SER A 107 -6.10 -8.62 7.54
N HIS A 108 -6.44 -9.76 8.15
CA HIS A 108 -6.99 -9.87 9.51
C HIS A 108 -5.90 -10.29 10.52
N ASP A 109 -4.63 -10.20 10.15
CA ASP A 109 -3.50 -10.56 11.00
C ASP A 109 -2.66 -9.31 11.31
N PRO A 110 -2.81 -8.71 12.51
CA PRO A 110 -1.99 -7.59 12.98
C PRO A 110 -0.51 -7.94 13.08
N GLY A 111 -0.15 -9.20 13.29
CA GLY A 111 1.23 -9.68 13.46
C GLY A 111 2.07 -9.57 12.17
N LEU A 112 1.43 -9.39 11.01
CA LEU A 112 2.13 -9.09 9.76
C LEU A 112 2.59 -7.64 9.63
N PHE A 113 2.25 -6.77 10.59
CA PHE A 113 2.48 -5.33 10.50
C PHE A 113 3.25 -4.82 11.72
N LEU A 114 4.20 -3.92 11.48
CA LEU A 114 5.02 -3.36 12.54
C LEU A 114 4.18 -2.49 13.49
N CYS A 115 4.45 -2.62 14.78
CA CYS A 115 3.86 -1.79 15.82
C CYS A 115 4.31 -0.34 15.65
N ARG A 116 3.32 0.55 15.52
CA ARG A 116 3.56 1.99 15.39
C ARG A 116 4.38 2.57 16.54
N ASN A 117 4.06 2.23 17.79
CA ASN A 117 4.72 2.82 18.95
C ASN A 117 6.17 2.33 19.07
N ALA A 118 6.42 1.04 18.80
CA ALA A 118 7.79 0.52 18.81
C ALA A 118 8.67 1.16 17.73
N VAL A 119 8.12 1.44 16.55
CA VAL A 119 8.89 2.12 15.48
C VAL A 119 9.13 3.60 15.78
N ILE A 120 8.12 4.31 16.31
CA ILE A 120 8.18 5.78 16.45
C ILE A 120 8.80 6.19 17.79
N ASN A 121 8.45 5.52 18.88
CA ASN A 121 8.91 5.84 20.23
C ASN A 121 10.04 4.92 20.70
N GLY A 122 10.36 3.86 19.94
CA GLY A 122 11.31 2.82 20.37
C GLY A 122 10.75 1.83 21.39
N VAL A 123 9.62 2.14 22.03
CA VAL A 123 8.99 1.34 23.08
C VAL A 123 7.48 1.20 22.87
N CYS A 124 6.94 0.06 23.26
CA CYS A 124 5.50 -0.20 23.26
C CYS A 124 5.03 -0.54 24.68
N ASN A 125 4.16 0.30 25.24
CA ASN A 125 3.62 0.11 26.58
C ASN A 125 2.69 -1.11 26.69
N ASN A 126 2.21 -1.64 25.55
CA ASN A 126 1.35 -2.80 25.49
C ASN A 126 2.14 -4.11 25.36
N MET A 127 3.42 -4.12 25.74
CA MET A 127 4.45 -5.14 25.46
C MET A 127 3.95 -6.60 25.37
N ALA A 128 3.19 -7.10 26.36
CA ALA A 128 2.69 -8.48 26.40
C ALA A 128 1.34 -8.72 25.70
N TYR A 129 0.61 -7.66 25.35
CA TYR A 129 -0.75 -7.71 24.78
C TYR A 129 -0.83 -7.05 23.39
N CYS A 130 0.30 -6.74 22.78
CA CYS A 130 0.33 -6.11 21.47
C CYS A 130 0.36 -7.17 20.38
N ASP A 131 -0.69 -7.23 19.57
CA ASP A 131 -0.79 -8.16 18.44
C ASP A 131 0.09 -7.76 17.24
N PHE A 132 0.71 -6.58 17.27
CA PHE A 132 1.57 -6.09 16.19
C PHE A 132 3.01 -6.58 16.33
N LYS A 133 3.70 -6.71 15.19
CA LYS A 133 5.11 -7.11 15.15
C LYS A 133 6.01 -6.07 15.82
N HIS A 134 6.76 -6.50 16.81
CA HIS A 134 7.86 -5.74 17.40
C HIS A 134 9.19 -6.17 16.78
N LEU A 135 10.06 -5.20 16.55
CA LEU A 135 11.43 -5.38 16.09
C LEU A 135 12.36 -4.58 17.01
N ASP A 136 13.62 -4.99 17.10
CA ASP A 136 14.64 -4.22 17.79
C ASP A 136 15.12 -3.03 16.94
N ALA A 137 15.84 -2.10 17.58
CA ALA A 137 16.30 -0.88 16.91
C ALA A 137 17.21 -1.19 15.71
N ALA A 138 18.03 -2.24 15.79
CA ALA A 138 18.90 -2.68 14.70
C ALA A 138 18.08 -3.16 13.48
N SER A 139 17.08 -4.02 13.70
CA SER A 139 16.21 -4.50 12.63
C SER A 139 15.35 -3.39 12.03
N ILE A 140 14.91 -2.42 12.84
CA ILE A 140 14.16 -1.25 12.34
C ILE A 140 15.04 -0.39 11.43
N ALA A 141 16.32 -0.20 11.79
CA ALA A 141 17.26 0.55 10.97
C ALA A 141 17.52 -0.15 9.62
N SER A 142 17.56 -1.47 9.61
CA SER A 142 17.82 -2.30 8.42
C SER A 142 16.58 -2.66 7.58
N LEU A 143 15.41 -2.10 7.87
CA LEU A 143 14.20 -2.35 7.07
C LEU A 143 14.42 -1.98 5.60
N ASP A 144 13.92 -2.83 4.70
CA ASP A 144 13.94 -2.53 3.26
C ASP A 144 12.86 -1.47 2.90
N ASP A 145 12.97 -0.94 1.68
CA ASP A 145 12.05 0.09 1.20
C ASP A 145 10.60 -0.40 1.12
N ALA A 146 10.36 -1.70 0.91
CA ALA A 146 9.02 -2.28 0.83
C ALA A 146 8.36 -2.35 2.22
N GLU A 147 9.10 -2.75 3.25
CA GLU A 147 8.66 -2.79 4.64
C GLU A 147 8.42 -1.37 5.18
N ARG A 148 9.33 -0.44 4.91
CA ARG A 148 9.16 0.99 5.23
C ARG A 148 7.92 1.56 4.58
N LEU A 149 7.73 1.29 3.29
CA LEU A 149 6.54 1.70 2.54
C LEU A 149 5.25 1.11 3.11
N LYS A 150 5.24 -0.19 3.45
CA LYS A 150 4.11 -0.86 4.08
C LYS A 150 3.75 -0.23 5.43
N PHE A 151 4.75 0.10 6.24
CA PHE A 151 4.56 0.81 7.51
C PHE A 151 3.90 2.17 7.30
N CYS A 152 4.45 2.99 6.39
CA CYS A 152 3.93 4.32 6.10
C CYS A 152 2.52 4.26 5.50
N TYR A 153 2.21 3.27 4.65
CA TYR A 153 0.90 3.10 4.05
C TYR A 153 -0.19 2.81 5.10
N ASN A 154 0.08 1.94 6.08
CA ASN A 154 -0.87 1.59 7.13
C ASN A 154 -1.03 2.70 8.18
N ASN A 155 0.02 3.50 8.38
CA ASN A 155 0.03 4.59 9.37
C ASN A 155 -0.14 6.00 8.76
N LYS A 156 -0.45 6.09 7.45
CA LYS A 156 -0.44 7.35 6.67
C LYS A 156 -1.12 8.51 7.38
N ARG A 157 -2.34 8.31 7.88
CA ARG A 157 -3.12 9.36 8.56
C ARG A 157 -2.40 9.93 9.79
N PHE A 158 -1.84 9.05 10.61
CA PHE A 158 -1.11 9.47 11.82
C PHE A 158 0.18 10.19 11.44
N LEU A 159 0.94 9.63 10.49
CA LEU A 159 2.20 10.20 10.03
C LEU A 159 2.01 11.55 9.33
N THR A 160 0.92 11.74 8.58
CA THR A 160 0.58 13.04 7.98
C THR A 160 0.29 14.10 9.04
N ASP A 161 -0.46 13.78 10.09
CA ASP A 161 -0.71 14.70 11.22
C ASP A 161 0.60 15.02 11.96
N LEU A 162 1.46 14.02 12.16
CA LEU A 162 2.77 14.19 12.78
C LEU A 162 3.68 15.09 11.93
N LEU A 163 3.74 14.86 10.61
CA LEU A 163 4.52 15.69 9.69
C LEU A 163 4.02 17.14 9.67
N LEU A 164 2.70 17.34 9.69
CA LEU A 164 2.10 18.67 9.72
C LEU A 164 2.49 19.44 10.99
N ARG A 165 2.61 18.76 12.14
CA ARG A 165 3.11 19.39 13.38
C ARG A 165 4.57 19.80 13.26
N HIS A 166 5.40 19.00 12.60
CA HIS A 166 6.80 19.36 12.32
C HIS A 166 6.88 20.56 11.38
N ALA A 167 6.08 20.58 10.32
CA ALA A 167 6.04 21.70 9.37
C ALA A 167 5.55 23.01 10.01
N ASN A 168 4.60 22.92 10.95
CA ASN A 168 4.08 24.08 11.69
C ASN A 168 4.99 24.54 12.83
N ARG A 169 5.87 23.68 13.35
CA ARG A 169 6.85 24.04 14.40
C ARG A 169 8.14 24.52 13.75
N SER A 170 8.24 25.83 13.56
CA SER A 170 9.48 26.51 13.18
C SER A 170 10.59 26.49 14.26
N SER A 171 10.53 25.60 15.28
CA SER A 171 11.49 25.53 16.40
C SER A 171 11.52 24.14 17.09
N PRO A 172 12.65 23.73 17.71
CA PRO A 172 12.89 22.35 18.13
C PRO A 172 12.05 21.95 19.36
N PRO A 173 11.75 20.66 19.56
CA PRO A 173 10.84 20.23 20.61
C PRO A 173 11.55 20.00 21.95
N THR A 174 11.11 20.70 22.98
CA THR A 174 11.08 20.17 24.35
C THR A 174 9.68 19.63 24.64
N ASP A 175 9.61 18.49 25.31
CA ASP A 175 8.43 17.77 25.82
C ASP A 175 7.63 16.83 24.89
N SER A 176 7.79 15.54 25.26
CA SER A 176 6.91 14.37 25.16
C SER A 176 5.82 14.33 24.09
N LEU A 177 5.98 13.39 23.15
CA LEU A 177 5.09 13.08 22.02
C LEU A 177 3.78 12.34 22.40
N ASP A 178 3.42 12.29 23.69
CA ASP A 178 2.48 11.28 24.19
C ASP A 178 0.99 11.57 23.98
N ASP A 179 0.57 12.79 23.61
CA ASP A 179 -0.86 13.13 23.48
C ASP A 179 -1.32 13.56 22.07
N ALA A 180 -0.82 12.87 21.04
CA ALA A 180 -1.30 13.05 19.68
C ALA A 180 -2.60 12.26 19.40
N ARG A 181 -3.75 12.73 19.92
CA ARG A 181 -5.06 12.26 19.46
C ARG A 181 -5.25 12.66 17.99
N SER A 182 -5.06 11.72 17.08
CA SER A 182 -5.26 11.89 15.63
C SER A 182 -6.64 12.51 15.36
N THR A 183 -6.65 13.74 14.85
CA THR A 183 -7.89 14.39 14.41
C THR A 183 -8.43 13.61 13.21
N LYS A 184 -9.73 13.27 13.22
CA LYS A 184 -10.35 12.54 12.09
C LYS A 184 -10.41 13.39 10.81
N ALA A 185 -10.20 14.70 10.94
CA ALA A 185 -10.27 15.69 9.89
C ALA A 185 -9.12 15.49 8.89
N ARG A 186 -9.43 15.71 7.61
CA ARG A 186 -8.43 15.76 6.54
C ARG A 186 -7.69 17.11 6.64
N PRO A 187 -6.39 17.20 6.30
CA PRO A 187 -5.72 18.48 6.18
C PRO A 187 -6.47 19.41 5.21
N SER A 188 -6.52 20.70 5.51
CA SER A 188 -7.02 21.72 4.57
C SER A 188 -6.12 21.79 3.33
N ASP A 189 -6.59 22.47 2.28
CA ASP A 189 -5.80 22.63 1.05
C ASP A 189 -4.50 23.42 1.35
N ASP A 190 -4.56 24.46 2.20
CA ASP A 190 -3.37 25.20 2.64
C ASP A 190 -2.37 24.31 3.40
N GLN A 191 -2.86 23.47 4.31
CA GLN A 191 -2.04 22.51 5.05
C GLN A 191 -1.42 21.47 4.10
N MET A 192 -2.13 21.08 3.04
CA MET A 192 -1.58 20.17 2.04
C MET A 192 -0.47 20.83 1.23
N SER A 193 -0.64 22.07 0.79
CA SER A 193 0.43 22.82 0.10
C SER A 193 1.69 22.94 0.96
N GLN A 194 1.53 23.27 2.25
CA GLN A 194 2.65 23.31 3.20
C GLN A 194 3.38 21.97 3.32
N LEU A 195 2.66 20.85 3.31
CA LEU A 195 3.24 19.51 3.37
C LEU A 195 3.97 19.12 2.09
N LEU A 196 3.56 19.64 0.93
CA LEU A 196 4.17 19.37 -0.37
C LEU A 196 5.42 20.22 -0.59
N ASP A 197 5.46 21.44 -0.03
CA ASP A 197 6.54 22.41 -0.18
C ASP A 197 7.54 22.39 1.01
N ILE A 198 7.61 21.29 1.75
CA ILE A 198 8.63 21.13 2.81
C ILE A 198 10.02 21.14 2.16
N ASP A 199 10.91 21.99 2.68
CA ASP A 199 12.30 22.06 2.24
C ASP A 199 13.01 20.71 2.36
N GLU A 200 13.72 20.32 1.29
CA GLU A 200 14.38 19.02 1.19
C GLU A 200 15.47 18.84 2.25
N SER A 201 16.20 19.91 2.59
CA SER A 201 17.25 19.85 3.62
C SER A 201 16.67 19.65 5.01
N TYR A 202 15.54 20.29 5.33
CA TYR A 202 14.81 20.05 6.58
C TYR A 202 14.22 18.64 6.61
N LEU A 203 13.60 18.20 5.52
CA LEU A 203 13.01 16.86 5.43
C LEU A 203 14.05 15.74 5.68
N ALA A 204 15.28 15.92 5.19
CA ALA A 204 16.38 14.98 5.41
C ALA A 204 16.78 14.83 6.89
N THR A 205 16.50 15.83 7.74
CA THR A 205 16.75 15.75 9.19
C THR A 205 15.67 14.98 9.96
N LEU A 206 14.51 14.75 9.35
CA LEU A 206 13.39 14.06 9.98
C LEU A 206 13.57 12.53 9.91
N PRO A 207 12.92 11.76 10.80
CA PRO A 207 12.94 10.30 10.74
C PRO A 207 12.42 9.74 9.40
N TRP A 208 12.95 8.58 8.98
CA TRP A 208 12.64 7.96 7.68
C TRP A 208 11.14 7.84 7.39
N TYR A 209 10.31 7.58 8.41
CA TYR A 209 8.87 7.41 8.23
C TYR A 209 8.14 8.71 7.84
N LEU A 210 8.68 9.87 8.22
CA LEU A 210 8.17 11.19 7.83
C LEU A 210 8.60 11.54 6.40
N GLN A 211 9.85 11.24 6.05
CA GLN A 211 10.36 11.37 4.69
C GLN A 211 9.49 10.56 3.70
N TYR A 212 9.28 9.27 4.01
CA TYR A 212 8.44 8.39 3.21
C TYR A 212 6.99 8.84 3.11
N VAL A 213 6.39 9.36 4.19
CA VAL A 213 5.00 9.83 4.12
C VAL A 213 4.87 11.08 3.26
N ASN A 214 5.85 11.98 3.27
CA ASN A 214 5.90 13.13 2.36
C ASN A 214 5.95 12.67 0.89
N THR A 215 6.84 11.73 0.54
CA THR A 215 6.90 11.15 -0.82
C THR A 215 5.55 10.55 -1.23
N LEU A 216 4.85 9.87 -0.31
CA LEU A 216 3.51 9.33 -0.57
C LEU A 216 2.43 10.40 -0.74
N LEU A 217 2.59 11.59 -0.15
CA LEU A 217 1.65 12.70 -0.33
C LEU A 217 1.88 13.39 -1.67
N ILE A 218 3.14 13.62 -2.06
CA ILE A 218 3.54 14.16 -3.36
C ILE A 218 2.98 13.27 -4.48
N ARG A 219 3.23 11.96 -4.43
CA ARG A 219 2.73 11.03 -5.44
C ARG A 219 1.20 10.99 -5.53
N ASP A 220 0.50 11.05 -4.40
CA ASP A 220 -0.97 11.09 -4.37
C ASP A 220 -1.50 12.40 -4.95
N HIS A 221 -0.79 13.52 -4.77
CA HIS A 221 -1.12 14.81 -5.36
C HIS A 221 -0.95 14.77 -6.89
N GLU A 222 0.22 14.35 -7.36
CA GLU A 222 0.52 14.21 -8.80
C GLU A 222 -0.47 13.29 -9.52
N THR A 223 -0.85 12.17 -8.92
CA THR A 223 -1.81 11.24 -9.52
C THR A 223 -3.24 11.79 -9.58
N ARG A 224 -3.59 12.74 -8.70
CA ARG A 224 -4.88 13.45 -8.73
C ARG A 224 -4.88 14.55 -9.78
N GLU A 225 -3.78 15.28 -9.93
CA GLU A 225 -3.63 16.33 -10.96
C GLU A 225 -3.56 15.75 -12.38
N ASN A 226 -2.91 14.59 -12.56
CA ASN A 226 -2.70 13.96 -13.85
C ASN A 226 -3.85 13.03 -14.34
N GLY A 227 -4.95 12.89 -13.59
CA GLY A 227 -6.01 11.86 -13.82
C GLY A 227 -7.39 12.39 -14.24
#